data_AF-A0A1Y3NFZ2-F1
#
_entry.id   AF-A0A1Y3NFZ2-F1
#
_cell.length_a   1.000
_cell.length_b   1.000
_cell.length_c   1.000
_cell.angle_alpha   90.00
_cell.angle_beta   90.00
_cell.angle_gamma   90.00
#
_symmetry.space_group_name_H-M   'P 1'
#
loop_
_entity.id
_entity.type
_entity.pdbx_description
1 polymer ?
#
loop_
_entity_poly.entity_id
_entity_poly.type
_entity_poly.pdbx_seq_one_letter_code
_entity_poly.pdbx_strand_id
1 'polypeptide(L)'
;MRRIVKSTIALNALGFTQTGGVDLFEPLVNQFNEYSRINDLDISLNFEVLSDTNSTTDSSSYEETLESYFIKKNTNYDIILYDNISTTRFGPHLLNLKDVVSDELIELYKPGISSKSCVYGEDKWVGLVTILI
;
A
#
# COMPACT_ATOMS: atom_id res chain seq x y z
N MET A 1 -39.14 0.79 11.03
CA MET A 1 -38.05 -0.16 10.76
C MET A 1 -36.92 0.62 10.09
N ARG A 2 -35.80 0.90 10.79
CA ARG A 2 -34.65 1.63 10.18
C ARG A 2 -33.81 0.61 9.42
N ARG A 3 -33.66 0.81 8.11
CA ARG A 3 -32.75 0.04 7.25
C ARG A 3 -31.33 0.53 7.55
N ILE A 4 -30.57 -0.22 8.34
CA ILE A 4 -29.13 0.01 8.49
C ILE A 4 -28.51 -0.45 7.16
N VAL A 5 -27.99 0.50 6.38
CA VAL A 5 -27.18 0.19 5.20
C VAL A 5 -25.81 -0.17 5.74
N LYS A 6 -25.44 -1.45 5.64
CA LYS A 6 -24.06 -1.92 5.88
C LYS A 6 -23.18 -1.26 4.81
N SER A 7 -22.17 -0.50 5.21
CA SER A 7 -21.32 0.28 4.31
C SER A 7 -19.94 -0.36 4.29
N THR A 8 -19.65 -1.08 3.21
CA THR A 8 -18.34 -1.70 2.99
C THR A 8 -17.28 -0.63 2.81
N ILE A 9 -16.18 -0.75 3.56
CA ILE A 9 -15.00 0.11 3.42
C ILE A 9 -14.21 -0.39 2.20
N ALA A 10 -14.09 0.45 1.18
CA ALA A 10 -13.26 0.16 0.02
C ALA A 10 -11.86 0.76 0.23
N LEU A 11 -10.85 -0.11 0.32
CA LEU A 11 -9.44 0.27 0.30
C LEU A 11 -8.93 0.21 -1.13
N ASN A 12 -8.36 1.30 -1.62
CA ASN A 12 -7.76 1.35 -2.94
C ASN A 12 -6.24 1.35 -2.80
N ALA A 13 -5.62 0.37 -3.44
CA ALA A 13 -4.18 0.19 -3.39
C ALA A 13 -3.58 0.38 -4.80
N LEU A 14 -2.38 0.95 -4.87
CA LEU A 14 -1.64 1.17 -6.13
C LEU A 14 -0.27 0.50 -6.07
N GLY A 15 0.11 -0.19 -7.14
CA GLY A 15 1.43 -0.75 -7.31
C GLY A 15 1.96 -0.62 -8.73
N PHE A 16 3.21 -1.02 -8.92
CA PHE A 16 3.87 -1.05 -10.22
C PHE A 16 4.67 -2.34 -10.43
N THR A 17 4.68 -2.85 -11.66
CA THR A 17 5.50 -4.01 -12.06
C THR A 17 6.06 -3.82 -13.48
N GLN A 18 7.37 -4.02 -13.66
CA GLN A 18 7.99 -3.99 -14.99
C GLN A 18 7.69 -5.26 -15.81
N THR A 19 7.65 -6.45 -15.19
CA THR A 19 7.70 -7.73 -15.93
C THR A 19 6.57 -8.71 -15.59
N GLY A 20 5.31 -8.25 -15.59
CA GLY A 20 4.16 -9.16 -15.52
C GLY A 20 3.81 -9.72 -14.13
N GLY A 21 4.22 -9.04 -13.05
CA GLY A 21 3.84 -9.41 -11.67
C GLY A 21 2.37 -9.13 -11.30
N VAL A 22 1.56 -8.63 -12.24
CA VAL A 22 0.12 -8.34 -12.03
C VAL A 22 -0.62 -9.61 -11.58
N ASP A 23 -0.30 -10.75 -12.19
CA ASP A 23 -0.92 -12.04 -11.93
C ASP A 23 -0.65 -12.57 -10.51
N LEU A 24 0.38 -12.05 -9.82
CA LEU A 24 0.67 -12.41 -8.43
C LEU A 24 -0.27 -11.71 -7.44
N PHE A 25 -0.81 -10.57 -7.80
CA PHE A 25 -1.61 -9.77 -6.88
C PHE A 25 -3.10 -10.12 -6.91
N GLU A 26 -3.64 -10.53 -8.05
CA GLU A 26 -5.05 -10.94 -8.13
C GLU A 26 -5.38 -12.07 -7.12
N PRO A 27 -4.58 -13.14 -6.99
CA PRO A 27 -4.80 -14.16 -5.96
C PRO A 27 -4.73 -13.61 -4.53
N LEU A 28 -3.87 -12.63 -4.25
CA LEU A 28 -3.74 -12.01 -2.93
C LEU A 28 -4.98 -11.16 -2.60
N VAL A 29 -5.42 -10.34 -3.55
CA VAL A 29 -6.64 -9.52 -3.42
C VAL A 29 -7.86 -10.41 -3.22
N ASN A 30 -8.00 -11.46 -4.02
CA ASN A 30 -9.11 -12.41 -3.91
C ASN A 30 -9.11 -13.13 -2.55
N GLN A 31 -7.94 -13.57 -2.07
CA GLN A 31 -7.82 -14.18 -0.75
C GLN A 31 -8.15 -13.21 0.38
N PHE A 32 -7.68 -11.97 0.31
CA PHE A 32 -8.00 -10.95 1.31
C PHE A 32 -9.51 -10.65 1.33
N ASN A 33 -10.13 -10.44 0.16
CA ASN A 33 -11.55 -10.13 0.05
C ASN A 33 -12.42 -11.29 0.54
N GLU A 34 -12.03 -12.53 0.25
CA GLU A 34 -12.70 -13.71 0.78
C GLU A 34 -12.53 -13.80 2.30
N TYR A 35 -11.32 -13.59 2.81
CA TYR A 35 -11.04 -13.56 4.25
C TYR A 35 -11.87 -12.50 4.97
N SER A 36 -11.96 -11.29 4.40
CA SER A 36 -12.78 -10.19 4.93
C SER A 36 -14.25 -10.56 4.98
N ARG A 37 -14.76 -11.20 3.91
CA ARG A 37 -16.15 -11.66 3.81
C ARG A 37 -16.49 -12.73 4.85
N ILE A 38 -15.64 -13.75 5.03
CA ILE A 38 -15.91 -14.85 5.96
C ILE A 38 -15.73 -14.45 7.43
N ASN A 39 -14.95 -13.40 7.72
CA ASN A 39 -14.73 -12.86 9.06
C ASN A 39 -15.54 -11.59 9.34
N ASP A 40 -16.50 -11.24 8.47
CA ASP A 40 -17.38 -10.08 8.61
C ASP A 40 -16.65 -8.73 8.83
N LEU A 41 -15.45 -8.55 8.25
CA LEU A 41 -14.67 -7.32 8.42
C LEU A 41 -15.29 -6.12 7.68
N ASP A 42 -16.12 -6.39 6.66
CA ASP A 42 -16.77 -5.36 5.82
C ASP A 42 -15.76 -4.44 5.09
N ILE A 43 -14.63 -5.02 4.69
CA ILE A 43 -13.55 -4.35 3.94
C ILE A 43 -13.40 -5.01 2.57
N SER A 44 -13.29 -4.23 1.50
CA SER A 44 -12.89 -4.71 0.18
C SER A 44 -11.61 -4.02 -0.25
N LEU A 45 -10.64 -4.79 -0.71
CA LEU A 45 -9.41 -4.31 -1.33
C LEU A 45 -9.58 -4.30 -2.84
N ASN A 46 -9.36 -3.13 -3.44
CA ASN A 46 -9.15 -2.96 -4.88
C ASN A 46 -7.67 -2.69 -5.10
N PHE A 47 -7.05 -3.40 -6.04
CA PHE A 47 -5.64 -3.19 -6.35
C PHE A 47 -5.43 -2.85 -7.82
N GLU A 48 -4.95 -1.64 -8.06
CA GLU A 48 -4.51 -1.20 -9.38
C GLU A 48 -3.00 -1.43 -9.50
N VAL A 49 -2.60 -2.15 -10.53
CA VAL A 49 -1.19 -2.39 -10.83
C VAL A 49 -0.87 -1.76 -12.16
N LEU A 50 0.01 -0.76 -12.15
CA LEU A 50 0.56 -0.18 -13.37
C LEU A 50 1.69 -1.08 -13.88
N SER A 51 1.75 -1.30 -15.19
CA SER A 51 2.79 -2.06 -15.85
C SER A 51 3.09 -1.48 -17.23
N ASP A 52 4.26 -1.83 -17.78
CA ASP A 52 4.64 -1.48 -19.15
C ASP A 52 3.66 -2.04 -20.20
N THR A 53 2.81 -3.01 -19.81
CA THR A 53 1.80 -3.65 -20.67
C THR A 53 0.42 -2.99 -20.61
N ASN A 54 0.10 -2.24 -19.56
CA ASN A 54 -1.21 -1.58 -19.39
C ASN A 54 -1.11 -0.04 -19.27
N SER A 55 0.11 0.49 -19.12
CA SER A 55 0.42 1.91 -19.08
C SER A 55 1.73 2.18 -19.84
N THR A 56 1.89 3.37 -20.40
CA THR A 56 3.16 3.80 -21.01
C THR A 56 4.20 4.23 -19.94
N THR A 57 4.08 3.69 -18.73
CA THR A 57 4.76 4.15 -17.52
C THR A 57 5.88 3.18 -17.19
N ASP A 58 7.13 3.63 -17.21
CA ASP A 58 8.27 2.89 -16.63
C ASP A 58 8.41 3.17 -15.11
N SER A 59 9.37 2.54 -14.42
CA SER A 59 9.54 2.73 -12.97
C SER A 59 9.81 4.19 -12.58
N SER A 60 10.59 4.92 -13.38
CA SER A 60 10.81 6.36 -13.17
C SER A 60 9.50 7.14 -13.29
N SER A 61 8.70 6.82 -14.29
CA SER A 61 7.40 7.44 -14.52
C SER A 61 6.40 7.12 -13.39
N TYR A 62 6.52 5.94 -12.76
CA TYR A 62 5.71 5.58 -11.61
C TYR A 62 6.05 6.42 -10.37
N GLU A 63 7.34 6.58 -10.06
CA GLU A 63 7.76 7.42 -8.93
C GLU A 63 7.37 8.90 -9.13
N GLU A 64 7.50 9.44 -10.35
CA GLU A 64 7.03 10.77 -10.69
C GLU A 64 5.50 10.90 -10.56
N THR A 65 4.76 9.84 -10.91
CA THR A 65 3.31 9.78 -10.72
C THR A 65 2.94 9.84 -9.25
N LEU A 66 3.60 9.04 -8.40
CA LEU A 66 3.40 9.09 -6.95
C LEU A 66 3.74 10.46 -6.36
N GLU A 67 4.86 11.07 -6.76
CA GLU A 67 5.21 12.41 -6.31
C GLU A 67 4.15 13.45 -6.70
N SER A 68 3.67 13.41 -7.95
CA SER A 68 2.58 14.26 -8.42
C SER A 68 1.31 14.08 -7.58
N TYR A 69 0.99 12.84 -7.20
CA TYR A 69 -0.15 12.54 -6.33
C TYR A 69 0.05 13.10 -4.92
N PHE A 70 1.22 12.95 -4.32
CA PHE A 70 1.52 13.48 -3.01
C PHE A 70 1.49 15.01 -2.96
N ILE A 71 2.09 15.68 -3.94
CA ILE A 71 2.09 17.16 -4.03
C ILE A 71 0.65 17.67 -4.16
N LYS A 72 -0.17 17.00 -4.97
CA LYS A 72 -1.58 17.35 -5.17
C LYS A 72 -2.49 16.91 -4.02
N LYS A 73 -1.95 16.21 -3.01
CA LYS A 73 -2.71 15.60 -1.91
C LYS A 73 -3.86 14.74 -2.45
N ASN A 74 -3.58 13.96 -3.49
CA ASN A 74 -4.53 13.01 -4.04
C ASN A 74 -4.84 11.94 -2.97
N THR A 75 -6.12 11.64 -2.80
CA THR A 75 -6.64 10.70 -1.79
C THR A 75 -7.32 9.49 -2.42
N ASN A 76 -7.07 9.24 -3.72
CA ASN A 76 -7.64 8.10 -4.44
C ASN A 76 -7.07 6.75 -3.99
N TYR A 77 -5.91 6.75 -3.33
CA TYR A 77 -5.22 5.53 -2.89
C TYR A 77 -4.89 5.61 -1.40
N ASP A 78 -5.23 4.54 -0.69
CA ASP A 78 -5.00 4.35 0.74
C ASP A 78 -3.69 3.61 1.00
N ILE A 79 -3.30 2.73 0.08
CA ILE A 79 -2.10 1.89 0.17
C ILE A 79 -1.30 2.05 -1.11
N ILE A 80 0.01 2.20 -0.99
CA ILE A 80 0.90 2.25 -2.15
C ILE A 80 2.06 1.27 -1.98
N LEU A 81 2.46 0.64 -3.07
CA LEU A 81 3.69 -0.12 -3.15
C LEU A 81 4.72 0.75 -3.89
N TYR A 82 5.89 0.90 -3.30
CA TYR A 82 6.97 1.71 -3.85
C TYR A 82 8.33 1.14 -3.41
N ASP A 83 9.39 1.45 -4.15
CA ASP A 83 10.74 1.02 -3.80
C ASP A 83 11.23 1.75 -2.55
N ASN A 84 11.83 1.01 -1.62
CA ASN A 84 12.31 1.57 -0.37
C ASN A 84 13.39 2.66 -0.54
N ILE A 85 14.05 2.76 -1.69
CA ILE A 85 14.96 3.88 -1.98
C ILE A 85 14.24 5.23 -1.95
N SER A 86 12.92 5.25 -2.24
CA SER A 86 12.11 6.46 -2.30
C SER A 86 11.50 6.84 -0.95
N THR A 87 11.79 6.11 0.15
CA THR A 87 11.30 6.43 1.50
C THR A 87 11.70 7.83 1.97
N THR A 88 12.90 8.31 1.61
CA THR A 88 13.33 9.68 1.97
C THR A 88 12.51 10.75 1.22
N ARG A 89 12.10 10.46 -0.02
CA ARG A 89 11.30 11.33 -0.88
C ARG A 89 9.82 11.33 -0.48
N PHE A 90 9.24 10.16 -0.22
CA PHE A 90 7.80 9.99 0.02
C PHE A 90 7.41 10.05 1.49
N GLY A 91 8.33 9.70 2.40
CA GLY A 91 8.12 9.69 3.85
C GLY A 91 7.47 10.94 4.46
N PRO A 92 7.74 12.19 3.99
CA PRO A 92 7.02 13.37 4.46
C PRO A 92 5.50 13.29 4.28
N HIS A 93 5.04 12.61 3.22
CA HIS A 93 3.63 12.56 2.80
C HIS A 93 2.88 11.34 3.35
N LEU A 94 3.59 10.33 3.85
CA LEU A 94 3.01 9.07 4.33
C LEU A 94 2.54 9.15 5.77
N LEU A 95 1.60 8.28 6.13
CA LEU A 95 1.13 8.12 7.51
C LEU A 95 2.22 7.48 8.38
N ASN A 96 2.33 7.90 9.64
CA ASN A 96 3.13 7.18 10.62
C ASN A 96 2.33 5.95 11.09
N LEU A 97 2.74 4.76 10.66
CA LEU A 97 2.02 3.52 10.95
C LEU A 97 1.92 3.21 12.44
N LYS A 98 2.86 3.69 13.26
CA LYS A 98 2.80 3.55 14.72
C LYS A 98 1.55 4.19 15.34
N ASP A 99 0.90 5.11 14.63
CA ASP A 99 -0.32 5.76 15.10
C ASP A 99 -1.59 4.95 14.79
N VAL A 100 -1.49 3.91 13.95
CA VAL A 100 -2.66 3.18 13.41
C VAL A 100 -2.57 1.66 13.47
N VAL A 101 -1.37 1.07 13.58
CA VAL A 101 -1.19 -0.38 13.77
C VAL A 101 -0.73 -0.70 15.18
N SER A 102 -0.83 -1.97 15.58
CA SER A 102 -0.37 -2.41 16.90
C SER A 102 1.16 -2.33 17.02
N ASP A 103 1.64 -2.03 18.23
CA ASP A 103 3.07 -2.09 18.57
C ASP A 103 3.66 -3.48 18.28
N GLU A 104 2.87 -4.54 18.48
CA GLU A 104 3.27 -5.91 18.16
C GLU A 104 3.60 -6.08 16.67
N LEU A 105 2.81 -5.48 15.77
CA LEU A 105 3.10 -5.52 14.34
C LEU A 105 4.38 -4.75 14.01
N ILE A 106 4.61 -3.60 14.64
CA ILE A 106 5.85 -2.83 14.45
C ILE A 106 7.06 -3.61 14.95
N GLU A 107 7.00 -4.19 16.15
CA GLU A 107 8.08 -4.98 16.72
C GLU A 107 8.37 -6.26 15.91
N LEU A 108 7.36 -6.85 15.25
CA LEU A 108 7.55 -7.96 14.33
C LEU A 108 8.43 -7.58 13.12
N TYR A 109 8.22 -6.38 12.57
CA TYR A 109 8.94 -5.89 11.37
C TYR A 109 10.23 -5.13 11.67
N LYS A 110 10.42 -4.68 12.90
CA LYS A 110 11.58 -3.90 13.36
C LYS A 110 12.94 -4.56 13.08
N PRO A 111 13.10 -5.89 13.27
CA PRO A 111 14.37 -6.54 12.97
C PRO A 111 14.71 -6.48 11.48
N GLY A 112 15.99 -6.23 11.16
CA GLY A 112 16.50 -6.37 9.80
C GLY A 112 16.35 -5.11 8.93
N ILE A 113 15.82 -5.27 7.71
CA ILE A 113 15.85 -4.22 6.68
C ILE A 113 14.80 -3.15 6.90
N SER A 114 13.62 -3.48 7.45
CA SER A 114 12.49 -2.55 7.58
C SER A 114 12.83 -1.32 8.45
N SER A 115 13.59 -1.49 9.53
CA SER A 115 14.02 -0.36 10.37
C SER A 115 15.00 0.59 9.67
N LYS A 116 15.61 0.16 8.55
CA LYS A 116 16.48 0.98 7.70
C LYS A 116 15.76 1.52 6.47
N SER A 117 14.74 0.82 5.99
CA SER A 117 14.12 1.05 4.68
C SER A 117 12.72 1.66 4.77
N CYS A 118 12.04 1.51 5.91
CA CYS A 118 10.66 1.96 6.14
C CYS A 118 10.55 3.06 7.21
N VAL A 119 11.66 3.59 7.71
CA VAL A 119 11.68 4.69 8.68
C VAL A 119 12.10 5.98 7.98
N TYR A 120 11.27 7.01 8.11
CA TYR A 120 11.55 8.37 7.66
C TYR A 120 12.00 9.23 8.85
N GLY A 121 13.12 9.92 8.70
CA GLY A 121 13.73 10.70 9.78
C GLY A 121 14.18 9.79 10.92
N GLU A 122 13.95 10.21 12.16
CA GLU A 122 14.41 9.47 13.34
C GLU A 122 13.46 8.35 13.76
N ASP A 123 12.14 8.51 13.53
CA ASP A 123 11.15 7.67 14.23
C ASP A 123 9.82 7.48 13.49
N LYS A 124 9.63 8.05 12.29
CA LYS A 124 8.37 7.92 11.55
C LYS A 124 8.35 6.62 10.75
N TRP A 125 7.59 5.63 11.17
CA TRP A 125 7.49 4.34 10.48
C TRP A 125 6.46 4.44 9.35
N VAL A 126 6.88 4.44 8.09
CA VAL A 126 6.03 4.82 6.94
C VAL A 126 5.67 3.66 6.00
N GLY A 127 6.12 2.44 6.28
CA GLY A 127 5.81 1.30 5.42
C GLY A 127 6.08 -0.04 6.09
N LEU A 128 5.61 -1.12 5.46
CA LEU A 128 5.93 -2.49 5.84
C LEU A 128 6.56 -3.16 4.63
N VAL A 129 7.64 -3.90 4.84
CA VAL A 129 8.30 -4.61 3.76
C VAL A 129 7.40 -5.77 3.32
N THR A 130 7.01 -5.76 2.04
CA THR A 130 6.38 -6.91 1.40
C THR A 130 7.43 -7.66 0.61
N ILE A 131 7.54 -8.98 0.80
CA ILE A 131 8.32 -9.82 -0.12
C ILE A 131 7.47 -10.03 -1.37
N LEU A 132 7.83 -9.36 -2.47
CA LEU A 132 7.46 -9.82 -3.80
C LEU A 132 8.53 -10.82 -4.22
N ILE A 133 8.13 -12.09 -4.30
CA ILE A 133 8.97 -13.20 -4.81
C ILE A 133 9.10 -13.11 -6.32
#